data_AF-A0A1Q7F3M6-F1
#
_entry.id   AF-A0A1Q7F3M6-F1
#
_cell.length_a   1.000
_cell.length_b   1.000
_cell.length_c   1.000
_cell.angle_alpha   90.00
_cell.angle_beta   90.00
_cell.angle_gamma   90.00
#
_symmetry.space_group_name_H-M   'P 1'
#
loop_
_entity.id
_entity.type
_entity.pdbx_description
1 polymer ?
#
loop_
_entity_poly.entity_id
_entity_poly.type
_entity_poly.pdbx_seq_one_letter_code
_entity_poly.pdbx_strand_id
1 'polypeptide(L)'
;MAISDADRKAALEVLRNAQFVYGLSRYPKKQVLDDPRDVKALRERLEAMRTAAKGLSPAQREKLDVPWADLEAIDSGTEAVWKAAKRATPKIIAELTPLVRDEPEAAFLIAPTKGGRKAEVEPQEKVKERPKEKAPAENGLTGKEIAGLEMVVQRRVAADDAYFAWLRGNHSLPPPEWRRRRTEAERARRAEELYVEKLFKSRSVKRPSA
;
A
#
# COMPACT_ATOMS: atom_id res chain seq x y z
N MET A 1 16.49 7.50 27.00
CA MET A 1 16.51 8.99 27.09
C MET A 1 15.17 9.43 27.65
N ALA A 2 15.14 10.30 28.66
CA ALA A 2 13.87 10.79 29.19
C ALA A 2 13.28 11.83 28.24
N ILE A 3 12.14 11.52 27.62
CA ILE A 3 11.32 12.44 26.85
C ILE A 3 10.14 12.87 27.72
N SER A 4 9.73 14.14 27.67
CA SER A 4 8.52 14.60 28.36
C SER A 4 7.27 14.04 27.69
N ASP A 5 6.15 13.95 28.41
CA ASP A 5 4.88 13.46 27.83
C ASP A 5 4.38 14.35 26.70
N ALA A 6 4.61 15.67 26.79
CA ALA A 6 4.27 16.63 25.75
C ALA A 6 5.12 16.40 24.49
N ASP A 7 6.44 16.25 24.65
CA ASP A 7 7.36 15.94 23.54
C ASP A 7 7.02 14.58 22.92
N ARG A 8 6.65 13.61 23.74
CA ARG A 8 6.27 12.26 23.30
C ARG A 8 5.01 12.31 22.43
N LYS A 9 3.98 13.02 22.88
CA LYS A 9 2.75 13.23 22.10
C LYS A 9 3.02 13.93 20.77
N ALA A 10 3.86 14.97 20.79
CA ALA A 10 4.28 15.67 19.58
C ALA A 10 5.05 14.74 18.63
N ALA A 11 5.98 13.93 19.16
CA ALA A 11 6.75 12.96 18.38
C ALA A 11 5.85 11.91 17.72
N LEU A 12 4.84 11.39 18.42
CA LEU A 12 3.86 10.45 17.86
C LEU A 12 3.08 11.07 16.69
N GLU A 13 2.60 12.31 16.83
CA GLU A 13 1.88 13.00 15.75
C GLU A 13 2.79 13.30 14.54
N VAL A 14 4.04 13.66 14.77
CA VAL A 14 5.03 13.79 13.68
C VAL A 14 5.21 12.45 12.98
N LEU A 15 5.41 11.36 13.73
CA LEU A 15 5.64 10.02 13.18
C LEU A 15 4.45 9.49 12.39
N ARG A 16 3.22 9.72 12.87
CA ARG A 16 1.99 9.33 12.17
C ARG A 16 1.90 9.94 10.77
N ASN A 17 2.16 11.25 10.67
CA ASN A 17 2.14 11.91 9.37
C ASN A 17 3.37 11.52 8.52
N ALA A 18 4.52 11.30 9.15
CA ALA A 18 5.74 10.86 8.49
C ALA A 18 5.59 9.49 7.82
N GLN A 19 4.88 8.53 8.42
CA GLN A 19 4.61 7.23 7.80
C GLN A 19 3.85 7.36 6.48
N PHE A 20 2.83 8.22 6.43
CA PHE A 20 2.04 8.43 5.23
C PHE A 20 2.89 9.05 4.11
N VAL A 21 3.64 10.11 4.45
CA VAL A 21 4.58 10.76 3.51
C VAL A 21 5.62 9.75 3.03
N TYR A 22 6.16 8.94 3.94
CA TYR A 22 7.14 7.92 3.61
C TYR A 22 6.56 6.90 2.62
N GLY A 23 5.34 6.41 2.84
CA GLY A 23 4.63 5.52 1.93
C GLY A 23 4.51 6.10 0.52
N LEU A 24 4.04 7.33 0.39
CA LEU A 24 3.93 8.01 -0.91
C LEU A 24 5.30 8.24 -1.58
N SER A 25 6.33 8.56 -0.80
CA SER A 25 7.69 8.80 -1.29
C SER A 25 8.39 7.55 -1.86
N ARG A 26 7.80 6.36 -1.69
CA ARG A 26 8.31 5.10 -2.26
C ARG A 26 7.91 4.90 -3.72
N TYR A 27 6.84 5.53 -4.18
CA TYR A 27 6.42 5.49 -5.58
C TYR A 27 7.38 6.31 -6.48
N PRO A 28 7.37 6.08 -7.80
CA PRO A 28 8.15 6.88 -8.74
C PRO A 28 7.76 8.36 -8.66
N LYS A 29 8.76 9.27 -8.63
CA LYS A 29 8.56 10.72 -8.54
C LYS A 29 7.52 11.22 -9.53
N LYS A 30 7.66 10.83 -10.80
CA LYS A 30 6.75 11.28 -11.87
C LYS A 30 5.29 10.89 -11.60
N GLN A 31 5.05 9.67 -11.14
CA GLN A 31 3.70 9.21 -10.80
C GLN A 31 3.06 10.08 -9.72
N VAL A 32 3.82 10.40 -8.67
CA VAL A 32 3.32 11.18 -7.52
C VAL A 32 3.16 12.65 -7.86
N LEU A 33 4.07 13.21 -8.67
CA LEU A 33 4.04 14.63 -9.03
C LEU A 33 3.08 14.96 -10.18
N ASP A 34 2.75 13.97 -11.03
CA ASP A 34 1.77 14.14 -12.11
C ASP A 34 0.32 14.06 -11.59
N ASP A 35 0.06 13.47 -10.41
CA ASP A 35 -1.26 13.48 -9.78
C ASP A 35 -1.40 14.65 -8.79
N PRO A 36 -2.26 15.66 -9.06
CA PRO A 36 -2.45 16.80 -8.17
C PRO A 36 -3.02 16.40 -6.80
N ARG A 37 -3.73 15.27 -6.69
CA ARG A 37 -4.26 14.76 -5.42
C ARG A 37 -3.13 14.28 -4.51
N ASP A 38 -2.16 13.57 -5.08
CA ASP A 38 -1.00 13.06 -4.35
C ASP A 38 -0.08 14.19 -3.91
N VAL A 39 0.16 15.19 -4.77
CA VAL A 39 0.92 16.40 -4.40
C VAL A 39 0.24 17.16 -3.27
N LYS A 40 -1.09 17.34 -3.35
CA LYS A 40 -1.87 17.98 -2.28
C LYS A 40 -1.76 17.21 -0.98
N ALA A 41 -1.95 15.89 -1.01
CA ALA A 41 -1.85 15.02 0.16
C ALA A 41 -0.43 15.05 0.77
N LEU A 42 0.62 15.04 -0.04
CA LEU A 42 2.00 15.18 0.43
C LEU A 42 2.21 16.52 1.15
N ARG A 43 1.75 17.63 0.55
CA ARG A 43 1.90 18.96 1.14
C ARG A 43 1.16 19.06 2.48
N GLU A 44 -0.12 18.69 2.52
CA GLU A 44 -0.93 18.73 3.75
C GLU A 44 -0.29 17.92 4.88
N ARG A 45 0.27 16.75 4.56
CA ARG A 45 0.91 15.88 5.55
C ARG A 45 2.26 16.41 6.01
N LEU A 46 3.06 16.99 5.13
CA LEU A 46 4.29 17.67 5.51
C LEU A 46 4.03 18.94 6.34
N GLU A 47 2.96 19.68 6.05
CA GLU A 47 2.52 20.82 6.86
C GLU A 47 2.05 20.37 8.26
N ALA A 48 1.32 19.26 8.34
CA ALA A 48 0.94 18.65 9.61
C ALA A 48 2.17 18.19 10.40
N MET A 49 3.17 17.56 9.74
CA MET A 49 4.45 17.22 10.36
C MET A 49 5.18 18.47 10.87
N ARG A 50 5.26 19.54 10.07
CA ARG A 50 5.89 20.81 10.46
C ARG A 50 5.20 21.41 11.68
N THR A 51 3.87 21.38 11.70
CA THR A 51 3.06 21.88 12.82
C THR A 51 3.26 21.06 14.08
N ALA A 52 3.20 19.73 13.98
CA ALA A 52 3.42 18.84 15.11
C ALA A 52 4.86 18.96 15.65
N ALA A 53 5.85 19.16 14.77
CA ALA A 53 7.23 19.37 15.17
C ALA A 53 7.46 20.66 15.97
N LYS A 54 6.58 21.67 15.85
CA LYS A 54 6.60 22.86 16.73
C LYS A 54 6.15 22.55 18.15
N GLY A 55 5.44 21.44 18.36
CA GLY A 55 5.08 20.94 19.68
C GLY A 55 6.23 20.25 20.42
N LEU A 56 7.32 19.91 19.73
CA LEU A 56 8.56 19.46 20.37
C LEU A 56 9.27 20.66 21.00
N SER A 57 9.73 20.48 22.23
CA SER A 57 10.54 21.46 22.95
C SER A 57 11.80 21.80 22.15
N PRO A 58 12.27 23.06 22.20
CA PRO A 58 13.48 23.47 21.48
C PRO A 58 14.70 22.60 21.81
N ALA A 59 14.87 22.27 23.10
CA ALA A 59 15.93 21.41 23.59
C ALA A 59 15.84 19.97 23.03
N GLN A 60 14.64 19.48 22.69
CA GLN A 60 14.48 18.18 22.04
C GLN A 60 14.78 18.28 20.54
N ARG A 61 14.34 19.35 19.85
CA ARG A 61 14.61 19.55 18.42
C ARG A 61 16.09 19.70 18.10
N GLU A 62 16.85 20.36 18.98
CA GLU A 62 18.31 20.54 18.84
C GLU A 62 19.09 19.23 18.97
N LYS A 63 18.58 18.24 19.72
CA LYS A 63 19.23 16.94 19.91
C LYS A 63 19.07 16.01 18.71
N LEU A 64 18.14 16.29 17.79
CA LEU A 64 17.78 15.40 16.70
C LEU A 64 18.54 15.80 15.42
N ASP A 65 19.22 14.84 14.77
CA ASP A 65 19.84 15.05 13.44
C ASP A 65 18.80 14.99 12.31
N VAL A 66 17.86 15.92 12.35
CA VAL A 66 16.78 16.04 11.38
C VAL A 66 16.99 17.28 10.53
N PRO A 67 16.86 17.18 9.18
CA PRO A 67 16.95 18.34 8.30
C PRO A 67 15.65 19.16 8.36
N TRP A 68 15.41 19.84 9.49
CA TRP A 68 14.21 20.67 9.70
C TRP A 68 14.04 21.74 8.62
N ALA A 69 15.15 22.25 8.06
CA ALA A 69 15.13 23.22 6.97
C ALA A 69 14.43 22.70 5.70
N ASP A 70 14.56 21.40 5.39
CA ASP A 70 13.85 20.81 4.24
C ASP A 70 12.33 20.76 4.48
N LEU A 71 11.88 20.64 5.74
CA LEU A 71 10.46 20.74 6.13
C LEU A 71 9.94 22.18 6.08
N GLU A 72 10.75 23.17 6.44
CA GLU A 72 10.35 24.58 6.39
C GLU A 72 10.25 25.10 4.94
N ALA A 73 11.02 24.51 4.02
CA ALA A 73 11.05 24.92 2.61
C ALA A 73 9.91 24.36 1.75
N ILE A 74 8.94 23.61 2.30
CA ILE A 74 7.86 22.96 1.53
C ILE A 74 6.96 23.94 0.76
N ASP A 75 6.92 25.20 1.21
CA ASP A 75 6.16 26.28 0.57
C ASP A 75 6.83 26.78 -0.72
N SER A 76 8.11 26.43 -0.95
CA SER A 76 8.88 26.81 -2.14
C SER A 76 8.49 26.05 -3.43
N GLY A 77 7.52 25.14 -3.35
CA GLY A 77 6.93 24.46 -4.52
C GLY A 77 7.00 22.94 -4.48
N THR A 78 6.51 22.31 -5.54
CA THR A 78 6.33 20.84 -5.63
C THR A 78 7.65 20.06 -5.50
N GLU A 79 8.75 20.60 -6.02
CA GLU A 79 10.07 20.00 -5.88
C GLU A 79 10.56 20.00 -4.43
N ALA A 80 10.27 21.07 -3.67
CA ALA A 80 10.63 21.16 -2.27
C ALA A 80 9.82 20.16 -1.42
N VAL A 81 8.52 20.01 -1.72
CA VAL A 81 7.64 18.98 -1.14
C VAL A 81 8.24 17.58 -1.36
N TRP A 82 8.65 17.27 -2.59
CA TRP A 82 9.26 15.97 -2.91
C TRP A 82 10.62 15.77 -2.21
N LYS A 83 11.47 16.81 -2.18
CA LYS A 83 12.76 16.79 -1.48
C LYS A 83 12.58 16.52 0.00
N ALA A 84 11.63 17.19 0.66
CA ALA A 84 11.30 16.99 2.06
C ALA A 84 10.84 15.54 2.31
N ALA A 85 9.91 15.04 1.47
CA ALA A 85 9.42 13.66 1.57
C ALA A 85 10.54 12.61 1.43
N LYS A 86 11.54 12.84 0.58
CA LYS A 86 12.63 11.88 0.35
C LYS A 86 13.79 11.99 1.33
N ARG A 87 14.12 13.20 1.80
CA ARG A 87 15.31 13.45 2.61
C ARG A 87 14.99 13.63 4.09
N ALA A 88 13.98 14.42 4.41
CA ALA A 88 13.63 14.73 5.79
C ALA A 88 12.84 13.59 6.43
N THR A 89 11.79 13.10 5.77
CA THR A 89 10.89 12.11 6.33
C THR A 89 11.58 10.82 6.82
N PRO A 90 12.49 10.17 6.06
CA PRO A 90 13.14 8.96 6.55
C PRO A 90 14.04 9.21 7.78
N LYS A 91 14.71 10.36 7.84
CA LYS A 91 15.54 10.76 9.00
C LYS A 91 14.67 11.05 10.22
N ILE A 92 13.57 11.76 10.04
CA ILE A 92 12.58 12.03 11.10
C ILE A 92 12.09 10.74 11.73
N ILE A 93 11.72 9.76 10.90
CA ILE A 93 11.27 8.46 11.41
C ILE A 93 12.40 7.77 12.18
N ALA A 94 13.62 7.76 11.65
CA ALA A 94 14.76 7.11 12.29
C ALA A 94 15.10 7.73 13.67
N GLU A 95 15.04 9.05 13.79
CA GLU A 95 15.41 9.79 15.02
C GLU A 95 14.28 9.81 16.06
N LEU A 96 13.02 9.92 15.65
CA LEU A 96 11.89 10.01 16.59
C LEU A 96 11.37 8.65 17.06
N THR A 97 11.46 7.60 16.23
CA THR A 97 10.97 6.26 16.60
C THR A 97 11.57 5.74 17.92
N PRO A 98 12.89 5.86 18.18
CA PRO A 98 13.49 5.45 19.45
C PRO A 98 12.88 6.11 20.69
N LEU A 99 12.34 7.31 20.56
CA LEU A 99 11.82 8.10 21.69
C LEU A 99 10.43 7.66 22.15
N VAL A 100 9.71 6.93 21.30
CA VAL A 100 8.32 6.52 21.56
C VAL A 100 8.18 5.00 21.65
N ARG A 101 9.27 4.23 21.70
CA ARG A 101 9.26 2.76 21.66
C ARG A 101 8.42 2.08 22.74
N ASP A 102 8.26 2.75 23.88
CA ASP A 102 7.51 2.22 25.01
C ASP A 102 5.99 2.37 24.82
N GLU A 103 5.54 3.09 23.79
CA GLU A 103 4.13 3.30 23.46
C GLU A 103 3.60 2.16 22.57
N PRO A 104 2.33 1.74 22.73
CA PRO A 104 1.73 0.71 21.89
C PRO A 104 1.67 1.12 20.41
N GLU A 105 1.54 2.40 20.10
CA GLU A 105 1.54 2.93 18.73
C GLU A 105 2.89 2.70 18.02
N ALA A 106 3.98 2.53 18.77
CA ALA A 106 5.29 2.29 18.20
C ALA A 106 5.37 0.97 17.42
N ALA A 107 4.55 -0.01 17.77
CA ALA A 107 4.47 -1.30 17.09
C ALA A 107 4.05 -1.19 15.62
N PHE A 108 3.36 -0.10 15.25
CA PHE A 108 2.91 0.16 13.88
C PHE A 108 3.84 1.08 13.09
N LEU A 109 4.94 1.54 13.67
CA LEU A 109 5.89 2.42 13.00
C LEU A 109 6.70 1.68 11.95
N ILE A 110 6.66 2.19 10.71
CA ILE A 110 7.48 1.69 9.60
C ILE A 110 8.95 2.04 9.89
N ALA A 111 9.82 1.04 9.97
CA ALA A 111 11.26 1.27 9.98
C ALA A 111 11.74 1.61 8.55
N PRO A 112 12.35 2.78 8.31
CA PRO A 112 12.85 3.11 6.98
C PRO A 112 13.97 2.15 6.58
N THR A 113 13.80 1.39 5.50
CA THR A 113 14.85 0.50 5.01
C THR A 113 15.97 1.30 4.34
N LYS A 114 17.22 1.14 4.80
CA LYS A 114 18.41 1.64 4.07
C LYS A 114 18.51 0.85 2.77
N GLY A 115 18.19 1.50 1.66
CA GLY A 115 18.15 0.88 0.35
C GLY A 115 16.71 0.65 -0.08
N GLY A 116 16.23 1.55 -0.94
CA GLY A 116 15.10 1.17 -1.78
C GLY A 116 15.52 -0.11 -2.50
N ARG A 117 14.82 -1.20 -2.24
CA ARG A 117 14.76 -2.30 -3.21
C ARG A 117 14.45 -1.59 -4.53
N LYS A 118 15.41 -1.61 -5.46
CA LYS A 118 15.09 -1.38 -6.86
C LYS A 118 14.07 -2.47 -7.14
N ALA A 119 12.78 -2.11 -7.06
CA ALA A 119 11.84 -2.76 -7.95
C ALA A 119 12.44 -2.49 -9.31
N GLU A 120 12.89 -3.54 -9.95
CA GLU A 120 13.20 -3.58 -11.37
C GLU A 120 11.89 -3.19 -12.06
N VAL A 121 11.65 -1.89 -12.12
CA VAL A 121 10.64 -1.29 -12.97
C VAL A 121 11.28 -1.41 -14.33
N GLU A 122 10.92 -2.47 -15.05
CA GLU A 122 11.10 -2.52 -16.49
C GLU A 122 10.70 -1.16 -17.06
N PRO A 123 11.59 -0.46 -17.77
CA PRO A 123 11.26 0.84 -18.32
C PRO A 123 10.10 0.65 -19.30
N GLN A 124 8.95 1.27 -19.00
CA GLN A 124 7.87 1.42 -19.96
C GLN A 124 8.40 2.19 -21.17
N GLU A 125 8.77 1.46 -22.20
CA GLU A 125 9.12 2.01 -23.50
C GLU A 125 7.86 2.60 -24.13
N LYS A 126 8.04 3.79 -24.69
CA LYS A 126 7.01 4.58 -25.37
C LYS A 126 6.30 3.72 -26.41
N VAL A 127 4.97 3.79 -26.38
CA VAL A 127 4.09 3.32 -27.44
C VAL A 127 4.60 3.84 -28.80
N LYS A 128 5.20 2.94 -29.58
CA LYS A 128 5.27 3.03 -31.04
C LYS A 128 4.38 1.94 -31.58
N GLU A 129 3.43 2.35 -32.39
CA GLU A 129 2.50 1.48 -33.07
C GLU A 129 3.20 0.72 -34.22
N ARG A 130 2.87 -0.58 -34.34
CA ARG A 130 2.99 -1.52 -35.50
C ARG A 130 4.30 -2.33 -35.64
N PRO A 131 4.30 -3.54 -36.25
CA PRO A 131 3.21 -4.35 -36.85
C PRO A 131 3.07 -5.78 -36.25
N LYS A 132 2.04 -6.52 -36.68
CA LYS A 132 1.76 -7.92 -36.32
C LYS A 132 2.92 -8.85 -36.67
N GLU A 133 3.50 -9.52 -35.68
CA GLU A 133 4.23 -10.78 -35.85
C GLU A 133 3.64 -11.88 -34.95
N LYS A 134 3.14 -12.93 -35.60
CA LYS A 134 2.94 -14.29 -35.04
C LYS A 134 4.34 -14.93 -35.04
N ALA A 135 4.85 -15.74 -34.09
CA ALA A 135 4.34 -16.75 -33.15
C ALA A 135 5.52 -17.16 -32.20
N PRO A 136 5.42 -18.15 -31.28
CA PRO A 136 4.27 -18.87 -30.75
C PRO A 136 4.07 -18.65 -29.23
N ALA A 137 2.82 -18.54 -28.80
CA ALA A 137 2.46 -18.60 -27.39
C ALA A 137 2.34 -20.08 -26.99
N GLU A 138 3.35 -20.66 -26.35
CA GLU A 138 3.24 -22.04 -25.85
C GLU A 138 2.95 -22.16 -24.35
N ASN A 139 2.90 -21.06 -23.56
CA ASN A 139 2.68 -21.17 -22.11
C ASN A 139 1.57 -20.30 -21.51
N GLY A 140 0.75 -19.61 -22.31
CA GLY A 140 -0.37 -18.78 -21.82
C GLY A 140 -1.66 -19.56 -21.53
N LEU A 141 -2.55 -19.03 -20.68
CA LEU A 141 -3.95 -19.50 -20.60
C LEU A 141 -4.64 -19.31 -21.95
N THR A 142 -5.35 -20.33 -22.43
CA THR A 142 -6.15 -20.20 -23.65
C THR A 142 -7.32 -19.25 -23.41
N GLY A 143 -7.82 -18.59 -24.46
CA GLY A 143 -8.97 -17.67 -24.30
C GLY A 143 -10.21 -18.33 -23.67
N LYS A 144 -10.41 -19.64 -23.89
CA LYS A 144 -11.48 -20.40 -23.23
C LYS A 144 -11.23 -20.62 -21.73
N GLU A 145 -9.98 -20.90 -21.35
CA GLU A 145 -9.60 -21.07 -19.95
C GLU A 145 -9.71 -19.74 -19.18
N ILE A 146 -9.31 -18.63 -19.82
CA ILE A 146 -9.44 -17.26 -19.28
C ILE A 146 -10.91 -16.93 -19.06
N ALA A 147 -11.76 -17.10 -20.08
CA ALA A 147 -13.19 -16.82 -19.95
C ALA A 147 -13.86 -17.70 -18.86
N GLY A 148 -13.47 -18.97 -18.77
CA GLY A 148 -13.98 -19.86 -17.72
C GLY A 148 -13.50 -19.46 -16.31
N LEU A 149 -12.25 -18.98 -16.17
CA LEU A 149 -11.71 -18.45 -14.91
C LEU A 149 -12.44 -17.18 -14.50
N GLU A 150 -12.63 -16.25 -15.43
CA GLU A 150 -13.35 -15.01 -15.20
C GLU A 150 -14.78 -15.27 -14.71
N MET A 151 -15.48 -16.24 -15.33
CA MET A 151 -16.82 -16.65 -14.92
C MET A 151 -16.89 -17.20 -13.48
N VAL A 152 -15.92 -18.03 -13.06
CA VAL A 152 -15.92 -18.55 -11.68
C VAL A 152 -15.55 -17.48 -10.66
N VAL A 153 -14.64 -16.55 -11.01
CA VAL A 153 -14.28 -15.40 -10.18
C VAL A 153 -15.48 -14.46 -10.01
N GLN A 154 -16.18 -14.12 -11.09
CA GLN A 154 -17.39 -13.29 -11.03
C GLN A 154 -18.48 -13.93 -10.15
N ARG A 155 -18.67 -15.26 -10.25
CA ARG A 155 -19.59 -16.00 -9.38
C ARG A 155 -19.18 -15.96 -7.90
N ARG A 156 -17.89 -16.10 -7.60
CA ARG A 156 -17.38 -15.95 -6.23
C ARG A 156 -17.68 -14.55 -5.69
N VAL A 157 -17.29 -13.52 -6.45
CA VAL A 157 -17.47 -12.12 -6.05
C VAL A 157 -18.94 -11.81 -5.80
N ALA A 158 -19.84 -12.22 -6.71
CA ALA A 158 -21.28 -12.03 -6.53
C ALA A 158 -21.83 -12.74 -5.28
N ALA A 159 -21.37 -13.96 -4.99
CA ALA A 159 -21.80 -14.71 -3.81
C ALA A 159 -21.28 -14.09 -2.50
N ASP A 160 -20.03 -13.63 -2.49
CA ASP A 160 -19.44 -12.92 -1.36
C ASP A 160 -20.15 -11.57 -1.12
N ASP A 161 -20.39 -10.79 -2.17
CA ASP A 161 -21.09 -9.52 -2.07
C ASP A 161 -22.53 -9.70 -1.57
N ALA A 162 -23.25 -10.71 -2.05
CA ALA A 162 -24.59 -11.04 -1.57
C ALA A 162 -24.58 -11.44 -0.08
N TYR A 163 -23.58 -12.23 0.34
CA TYR A 163 -23.42 -12.65 1.73
C TYR A 163 -23.08 -11.46 2.64
N PHE A 164 -22.13 -10.60 2.28
CA PHE A 164 -21.74 -9.43 3.07
C PHE A 164 -22.79 -8.33 3.06
N ALA A 165 -23.51 -8.13 1.95
CA ALA A 165 -24.66 -7.23 1.93
C ALA A 165 -25.75 -7.70 2.89
N TRP A 166 -26.05 -9.00 2.90
CA TRP A 166 -27.01 -9.58 3.85
C TRP A 166 -26.55 -9.44 5.31
N LEU A 167 -25.27 -9.68 5.60
CA LEU A 167 -24.71 -9.50 6.94
C LEU A 167 -24.80 -8.05 7.43
N ARG A 168 -24.55 -7.07 6.55
CA ARG A 168 -24.65 -5.64 6.90
C ARG A 168 -26.09 -5.18 7.11
N GLY A 169 -27.05 -5.78 6.42
CA GLY A 169 -28.47 -5.40 6.47
C GLY A 169 -29.31 -6.13 7.51
N ASN A 170 -28.83 -7.21 8.13
CA ASN A 170 -29.58 -8.01 9.09
C ASN A 170 -28.89 -8.12 10.44
N HIS A 171 -29.49 -7.51 11.47
CA HIS A 171 -28.97 -7.55 12.85
C HIS A 171 -29.40 -8.79 13.65
N SER A 172 -30.46 -9.49 13.22
CA SER A 172 -30.99 -10.68 13.91
C SER A 172 -30.27 -11.98 13.56
N LEU A 173 -29.50 -11.99 12.46
CA LEU A 173 -28.70 -13.10 11.94
C LEU A 173 -29.25 -14.51 12.25
N PRO A 174 -30.42 -14.90 11.69
CA PRO A 174 -31.03 -16.19 11.98
C PRO A 174 -30.04 -17.35 11.69
N PRO A 175 -29.71 -18.21 12.67
CA PRO A 175 -28.72 -19.28 12.50
C PRO A 175 -28.91 -20.25 11.32
N PRO A 176 -30.14 -20.66 10.92
CA PRO A 176 -30.31 -21.53 9.75
C PRO A 176 -30.05 -20.79 8.43
N GLU A 177 -30.47 -19.52 8.32
CA GLU A 177 -30.27 -18.72 7.12
C GLU A 177 -28.80 -18.31 6.97
N TRP A 178 -28.16 -17.93 8.08
CA TRP A 178 -26.72 -17.66 8.11
C TRP A 178 -25.90 -18.85 7.61
N ARG A 179 -26.15 -20.05 8.15
CA ARG A 179 -25.45 -21.27 7.71
C ARG A 179 -25.67 -21.55 6.23
N ARG A 180 -26.90 -21.40 5.73
CA ARG A 180 -27.22 -21.58 4.31
C ARG A 180 -26.42 -20.61 3.43
N ARG A 181 -26.48 -19.31 3.71
CA ARG A 181 -25.82 -18.26 2.91
C ARG A 181 -24.29 -18.36 2.99
N ARG A 182 -23.75 -18.67 4.16
CA ARG A 182 -22.33 -18.96 4.33
C ARG A 182 -21.90 -20.16 3.48
N THR A 183 -22.67 -21.25 3.50
CA THR A 183 -22.38 -22.44 2.68
C THR A 183 -22.42 -22.12 1.19
N GLU A 184 -23.32 -21.24 0.76
CA GLU A 184 -23.43 -20.79 -0.63
C GLU A 184 -22.19 -19.99 -1.08
N ALA A 185 -21.72 -19.05 -0.24
CA ALA A 185 -20.47 -18.33 -0.49
C ALA A 185 -19.24 -19.27 -0.50
N GLU A 186 -19.16 -20.19 0.46
CA GLU A 186 -18.07 -21.19 0.52
C GLU A 186 -18.07 -22.12 -0.69
N ARG A 187 -19.23 -22.50 -1.22
CA ARG A 187 -19.34 -23.30 -2.46
C ARG A 187 -18.80 -22.54 -3.67
N ALA A 188 -19.07 -21.24 -3.78
CA ALA A 188 -18.57 -20.43 -4.88
C ALA A 188 -17.04 -20.29 -4.84
N ARG A 189 -16.45 -20.12 -3.64
CA ARG A 189 -14.99 -20.12 -3.44
C ARG A 189 -14.35 -21.46 -3.81
N ARG A 190 -14.92 -22.57 -3.33
CA ARG A 190 -14.45 -23.91 -3.69
C ARG A 190 -14.54 -24.20 -5.19
N ALA A 191 -15.57 -23.68 -5.87
CA ALA A 191 -15.70 -23.86 -7.32
C ALA A 191 -14.57 -23.16 -8.11
N GLU A 192 -14.12 -21.99 -7.66
CA GLU A 192 -12.94 -21.32 -8.21
C GLU A 192 -11.66 -22.11 -7.94
N GLU A 193 -11.43 -22.54 -6.70
CA GLU A 193 -10.26 -23.36 -6.32
C GLU A 193 -10.17 -24.65 -7.15
N LEU A 194 -11.29 -25.37 -7.30
CA LEU A 194 -11.36 -26.57 -8.13
C LEU A 194 -11.11 -26.29 -9.62
N TYR A 195 -11.56 -25.14 -10.12
CA TYR A 195 -11.31 -24.74 -11.49
C TYR A 195 -9.83 -24.44 -11.71
N VAL A 196 -9.19 -23.71 -10.78
CA VAL A 196 -7.75 -23.43 -10.79
C VAL A 196 -6.94 -24.73 -10.70
N GLU A 197 -7.29 -25.65 -9.80
CA GLU A 197 -6.65 -26.96 -9.72
C GLU A 197 -6.78 -27.75 -11.02
N LYS A 198 -7.95 -27.71 -11.66
CA LYS A 198 -8.17 -28.37 -12.95
C LYS A 198 -7.27 -27.79 -14.05
N LEU A 199 -7.07 -26.47 -14.06
CA LEU A 199 -6.13 -25.81 -14.98
C LEU A 199 -4.68 -26.23 -14.73
N PHE A 200 -4.27 -26.36 -13.47
CA PHE A 200 -2.93 -26.86 -13.14
C PHE A 200 -2.73 -28.32 -13.53
N LYS A 201 -3.69 -29.19 -13.20
CA LYS A 201 -3.65 -30.63 -13.53
C LYS A 201 -3.67 -30.89 -15.03
N SER A 202 -4.47 -30.16 -15.80
CA SER A 202 -4.54 -30.32 -17.26
C SER A 202 -3.23 -29.92 -17.96
N ARG A 203 -2.46 -29.02 -17.34
CA ARG A 203 -1.18 -28.52 -17.86
C ARG A 203 0.01 -29.34 -17.40
N SER A 204 -0.01 -29.87 -16.18
CA SER A 204 1.05 -30.76 -15.70
C SER A 204 1.09 -32.09 -16.46
N VAL A 205 -0.07 -32.60 -16.90
CA VAL A 205 -0.19 -33.83 -17.71
C VAL A 205 0.26 -33.62 -19.17
N LYS A 206 0.28 -32.38 -19.67
CA LYS A 206 0.60 -32.06 -21.07
C LYS A 206 2.09 -31.81 -21.35
N ARG A 207 2.99 -31.93 -20.38
CA ARG A 207 4.44 -31.93 -20.66
C ARG A 207 4.82 -33.32 -21.18
N PRO A 208 5.22 -33.49 -22.46
CA PRO A 208 5.94 -34.69 -22.84
C PRO A 208 7.31 -34.63 -22.15
N SER A 209 7.76 -35.74 -21.58
CA SER A 209 9.18 -35.97 -21.31
C SER A 209 9.93 -35.79 -22.64
N ALA A 210 10.94 -34.93 -22.60
CA ALA A 210 11.84 -34.62 -23.72
C ALA A 210 12.40 -35.87 -24.42
#